data_AF-Q982S8-F1
#
_entry.id   AF-Q982S8-F1
#
_cell.length_a   1.000
_cell.length_b   1.000
_cell.length_c   1.000
_cell.angle_alpha   90.00
_cell.angle_beta   90.00
_cell.angle_gamma   90.00
#
_symmetry.space_group_name_H-M   'P 1'
#
loop_
_entity.id
_entity.type
_entity.pdbx_description
1 polymer ?
#
loop_
_entity_poly.entity_id
_entity_poly.type
_entity_poly.pdbx_seq_one_letter_code
_entity_poly.pdbx_strand_id
1 'polypeptide(L)'
;MTARVENQIEGQLARKLAPVVREMLLAEVERIAASQPRPKPKSVSKADDDIMEACRQVASAADRLAQAKYGVGEISARKSLERAATVLGRAMRKHGRMP
;
A
#
# COMPACT_ATOMS: atom_id res chain seq x y z
N MET A 1 8.87 -16.34 -59.32
CA MET A 1 8.91 -17.54 -58.46
C MET A 1 9.82 -17.40 -57.21
N THR A 2 10.55 -16.29 -57.07
CA THR A 2 11.54 -16.04 -55.99
C THR A 2 10.90 -15.76 -54.62
N ALA A 3 9.82 -14.98 -54.57
CA ALA A 3 9.17 -14.57 -53.31
C ALA A 3 8.62 -15.72 -52.45
N ARG A 4 8.26 -16.88 -53.04
CA ARG A 4 7.82 -18.05 -52.26
C ARG A 4 8.98 -18.77 -51.56
N VAL A 5 10.16 -18.76 -52.19
CA VAL A 5 11.37 -19.41 -51.67
C VAL A 5 11.95 -18.58 -50.53
N GLU A 6 11.98 -17.25 -50.68
CA GLU A 6 12.41 -16.31 -49.63
C GLU A 6 11.57 -16.46 -48.35
N ASN A 7 10.23 -16.44 -48.47
CA ASN A 7 9.31 -16.64 -47.35
C ASN A 7 9.46 -18.02 -46.66
N GLN A 8 9.82 -19.05 -47.41
CA GLN A 8 10.03 -20.40 -46.87
C GLN A 8 11.36 -20.50 -46.10
N ILE A 9 12.40 -19.81 -46.57
CA ILE A 9 13.70 -19.73 -45.90
C ILE A 9 13.58 -18.92 -44.61
N GLU A 10 12.90 -17.77 -44.64
CA GLU A 10 12.63 -16.95 -43.44
C GLU A 10 11.83 -17.72 -42.39
N GLY A 11 10.79 -18.44 -42.80
CA GLY A 11 9.98 -19.26 -41.89
C GLY A 11 10.75 -20.42 -41.25
N GLN A 12 11.70 -21.03 -41.97
CA GLN A 12 12.56 -22.09 -41.42
C GLN A 12 13.62 -21.54 -40.48
N LEU A 13 14.21 -20.39 -40.83
CA LEU A 13 15.20 -19.72 -39.99
C LEU A 13 14.56 -19.22 -38.69
N ALA A 14 13.36 -18.63 -38.77
CA ALA A 14 12.59 -18.19 -37.62
C ALA A 14 12.28 -19.36 -36.66
N ARG A 15 11.93 -20.54 -37.17
CA ARG A 15 11.68 -21.73 -36.32
C ARG A 15 12.94 -22.21 -35.59
N LYS A 16 14.11 -22.08 -36.20
CA LYS A 16 15.39 -22.48 -35.60
C LYS A 16 15.90 -21.46 -34.59
N LEU A 17 15.69 -20.17 -34.85
CA LEU A 17 16.14 -19.08 -33.98
C LEU A 17 15.19 -18.79 -32.82
N ALA A 18 13.89 -19.05 -32.97
CA ALA A 18 12.88 -18.82 -31.94
C ALA A 18 13.22 -19.39 -30.55
N PRO A 19 13.67 -20.65 -30.39
CA PRO A 19 14.00 -21.17 -29.06
C PRO A 19 15.19 -20.44 -28.43
N VAL A 20 16.24 -20.16 -29.21
CA VAL A 20 17.46 -19.47 -28.74
C VAL A 20 17.14 -18.03 -28.31
N VAL A 21 16.38 -17.32 -29.13
CA VAL A 21 15.96 -15.94 -28.80
C VAL A 21 15.07 -15.94 -27.55
N ARG A 22 14.17 -16.91 -27.40
CA ARG A 22 13.32 -17.04 -26.21
C ARG A 22 14.15 -17.23 -24.94
N GLU A 23 15.15 -18.10 -24.97
CA GLU A 23 16.05 -18.31 -23.83
C GLU A 23 16.83 -17.05 -23.46
N MET A 24 17.38 -16.35 -24.45
CA MET A 24 18.08 -15.07 -24.22
C MET A 24 17.15 -14.00 -23.63
N LEU A 25 15.90 -13.94 -24.11
CA LEU A 25 14.91 -12.95 -23.67
C LEU A 25 14.47 -13.24 -22.23
N LEU A 26 14.27 -14.51 -21.87
CA LEU A 26 13.96 -14.90 -20.49
C LEU A 26 15.11 -14.56 -19.53
N ALA A 27 16.35 -14.87 -19.91
CA ALA A 27 17.52 -14.55 -19.11
C ALA A 27 17.67 -13.02 -18.91
N GLU A 28 17.35 -12.23 -19.94
CA GLU A 28 17.40 -10.77 -19.82
C GLU A 28 16.27 -10.22 -18.95
N VAL A 29 15.06 -10.76 -19.07
CA VAL A 29 13.93 -10.40 -18.20
C VAL A 29 14.25 -10.69 -16.74
N GLU A 30 14.88 -11.82 -16.44
CA GLU A 30 15.32 -12.17 -15.09
C GLU A 30 16.39 -11.20 -14.56
N ARG A 31 17.38 -10.83 -15.39
CA ARG A 31 18.39 -9.82 -15.03
C ARG A 31 17.77 -8.46 -14.77
N ILE A 32 16.83 -8.03 -15.60
CA ILE A 32 16.12 -6.75 -15.41
C ILE A 32 15.27 -6.82 -14.14
N ALA A 33 14.52 -7.89 -13.92
CA ALA A 33 13.71 -8.06 -12.72
C ALA A 33 14.56 -8.08 -11.44
N ALA A 34 15.75 -8.69 -11.48
CA ALA A 34 16.68 -8.73 -10.34
C ALA A 34 17.36 -7.38 -10.08
N SER A 35 17.59 -6.58 -11.13
CA SER A 35 18.21 -5.24 -11.02
C SER A 35 17.22 -4.13 -10.68
N GLN A 36 15.91 -4.37 -10.88
CA GLN A 36 14.90 -3.42 -10.47
C GLN A 36 14.90 -3.29 -8.93
N PRO A 37 15.04 -2.07 -8.39
CA PRO A 37 14.94 -1.86 -6.96
C PRO A 37 13.54 -2.29 -6.52
N ARG A 38 13.48 -3.28 -5.61
CA ARG A 38 12.21 -3.70 -5.00
C ARG A 38 11.53 -2.44 -4.45
N PRO A 39 10.24 -2.21 -4.74
CA PRO A 39 9.54 -1.08 -4.16
C PRO A 39 9.67 -1.21 -2.65
N LYS A 40 10.38 -0.27 -2.01
CA LYS A 40 10.40 -0.18 -0.56
C LYS A 40 8.93 -0.12 -0.14
N PRO A 41 8.50 -0.91 0.87
CA PRO A 41 7.16 -0.77 1.40
C PRO A 41 6.99 0.71 1.70
N LYS A 42 5.93 1.34 1.14
CA LYS A 42 5.59 2.72 1.48
C LYS A 42 5.58 2.75 3.00
N SER A 43 6.58 3.39 3.59
CA SER A 43 6.61 3.61 5.03
C SER A 43 5.25 4.19 5.36
N VAL A 44 4.50 3.50 6.22
CA VAL A 44 3.27 4.06 6.79
C VAL A 44 3.62 5.49 7.15
N SER A 45 2.93 6.44 6.51
CA SER A 45 3.35 7.83 6.60
C SER A 45 3.31 8.19 8.08
N LYS A 46 4.26 9.00 8.56
CA LYS A 46 4.20 9.55 9.93
C LYS A 46 2.82 10.16 10.23
N ALA A 47 2.14 10.66 9.19
CA ALA A 47 0.76 11.10 9.26
C ALA A 47 -0.23 9.99 9.67
N ASP A 48 -0.12 8.81 9.06
CA ASP A 48 -1.01 7.69 9.34
C ASP A 48 -0.73 7.13 10.75
N ASP A 49 0.53 7.08 11.18
CA ASP A 49 0.90 6.68 12.54
C ASP A 49 0.31 7.62 13.61
N ASP A 50 0.50 8.94 13.44
CA ASP A 50 -0.04 9.98 14.33
C ASP A 50 -1.58 9.87 14.42
N ILE A 51 -2.26 9.66 13.28
CA ILE A 51 -3.73 9.54 13.22
C ILE A 51 -4.18 8.24 13.89
N MET A 52 -3.52 7.12 13.60
CA MET A 52 -3.85 5.82 14.19
C MET A 52 -3.65 5.83 15.71
N GLU A 53 -2.64 6.53 16.22
CA GLU A 53 -2.46 6.72 17.66
C GLU A 53 -3.62 7.50 18.28
N ALA A 54 -4.04 8.60 17.66
CA ALA A 54 -5.20 9.36 18.14
C ALA A 54 -6.50 8.55 18.08
N CYS A 55 -6.70 7.73 17.05
CA CYS A 55 -7.84 6.80 16.95
C CYS A 55 -7.84 5.78 18.11
N ARG A 56 -6.67 5.24 18.49
CA ARG A 56 -6.55 4.33 19.63
C ARG A 56 -6.95 5.01 20.95
N GLN A 57 -6.59 6.28 21.13
CA GLN A 57 -7.00 7.06 22.31
C GLN A 57 -8.52 7.26 22.36
N VAL A 58 -9.15 7.56 21.22
CA VAL A 58 -10.62 7.67 21.12
C VAL A 58 -11.30 6.35 21.47
N ALA A 59 -10.82 5.23 20.91
CA ALA A 59 -11.35 3.91 21.20
C ALA A 59 -11.29 3.58 22.71
N SER A 60 -10.13 3.78 23.34
CA SER A 60 -9.98 3.55 24.78
C SER A 60 -10.90 4.43 25.62
N ALA A 61 -11.10 5.69 25.24
CA ALA A 61 -12.02 6.59 25.93
C ALA A 61 -13.49 6.17 25.75
N ALA A 62 -13.85 5.68 24.56
CA ALA A 62 -15.19 5.17 24.27
C ALA A 62 -15.50 3.90 25.07
N ASP A 63 -14.54 2.97 25.18
CA ASP A 63 -14.68 1.76 26.00
C ASP A 63 -14.89 2.12 27.48
N ARG A 64 -14.11 3.07 28.01
CA ARG A 64 -14.29 3.56 29.39
C ARG A 64 -15.66 4.21 29.60
N LEU A 65 -16.15 4.97 28.62
CA LEU A 65 -17.49 5.55 28.70
C LEU A 65 -18.58 4.48 28.66
N ALA A 66 -18.41 3.45 27.82
CA ALA A 66 -19.33 2.32 27.75
C ALA A 66 -19.38 1.55 29.08
N GLN A 67 -18.23 1.36 29.74
CA GLN A 67 -18.14 0.77 31.08
C GLN A 67 -18.80 1.65 32.16
N ALA A 68 -18.71 2.97 32.03
CA ALA A 68 -19.23 3.93 33.01
C ALA A 68 -20.70 4.31 32.79
N LYS A 69 -21.38 3.76 31.77
CA LYS A 69 -22.67 4.22 31.23
C LYS A 69 -23.82 4.33 32.25
N TYR A 70 -23.71 3.65 33.40
CA TYR A 70 -24.73 3.66 34.45
C TYR A 70 -24.16 3.87 35.86
N GLY A 71 -22.94 4.40 35.98
CA GLY A 71 -22.22 4.52 37.26
C GLY A 71 -21.70 5.93 37.57
N VAL A 72 -21.18 6.08 38.79
CA VAL A 72 -20.45 7.30 39.20
C VAL A 72 -19.15 7.38 38.40
N GLY A 73 -19.10 8.29 37.42
CA GLY A 73 -17.95 8.43 36.51
C GLY A 73 -18.30 8.66 35.05
N GLU A 74 -19.59 8.59 34.66
CA GLU A 74 -20.00 8.86 33.27
C GLU A 74 -19.56 10.25 32.80
N ILE A 75 -19.73 11.29 33.62
CA ILE A 75 -19.40 12.68 33.27
C ILE A 75 -17.88 12.82 33.00
N SER A 76 -17.03 12.21 33.83
CA SER A 76 -15.58 12.27 33.62
C SER A 76 -15.16 11.46 32.40
N ALA A 77 -15.76 10.29 32.17
CA ALA A 77 -15.53 9.49 30.98
C ALA A 77 -15.97 10.21 29.69
N ARG A 78 -17.11 10.90 29.72
CA ARG A 78 -17.60 11.73 28.59
C ARG A 78 -16.64 12.85 28.28
N LYS A 79 -16.18 13.60 29.29
CA LYS A 79 -15.16 14.64 29.12
C LYS A 79 -13.84 14.08 28.58
N SER A 80 -13.46 12.87 28.99
CA SER A 80 -12.27 12.20 28.46
C SER A 80 -12.42 11.86 26.97
N LEU A 81 -13.60 11.40 26.55
CA LEU A 81 -13.89 11.10 25.16
C LEU A 81 -13.88 12.37 24.29
N GLU A 82 -14.49 13.47 24.76
CA GLU A 82 -14.46 14.76 24.07
C GLU A 82 -13.02 15.28 23.84
N ARG A 83 -12.15 15.13 24.86
CA ARG A 83 -10.73 15.47 24.73
C ARG A 83 -10.02 14.60 23.70
N ALA A 84 -10.24 13.29 23.73
CA ALA A 84 -9.64 12.37 22.75
C ALA A 84 -10.11 12.69 21.32
N ALA A 85 -11.39 13.00 21.13
CA ALA A 85 -11.94 13.43 19.84
C ALA A 85 -11.30 14.74 19.36
N THR A 86 -11.04 15.68 20.27
CA THR A 86 -10.34 16.94 19.96
C THR A 86 -8.90 16.68 19.51
N VAL A 87 -8.18 15.74 20.15
CA VAL A 87 -6.82 15.34 19.75
C VAL A 87 -6.82 14.72 18.36
N LEU A 88 -7.76 13.81 18.08
CA LEU A 88 -7.92 13.23 16.73
C LEU A 88 -8.18 14.32 15.68
N GLY A 89 -9.11 15.23 15.95
CA GLY A 89 -9.39 16.35 15.04
C GLY A 89 -8.17 17.24 14.77
N ARG A 90 -7.31 17.46 15.77
CA ARG A 90 -6.04 18.20 15.60
C ARG A 90 -5.04 17.40 14.76
N ALA A 91 -4.89 16.10 15.00
CA ALA A 91 -4.00 15.24 14.23
C ALA A 91 -4.44 15.17 12.75
N MET A 92 -5.74 15.02 12.49
CA MET A 92 -6.29 15.00 11.14
C MET A 92 -6.10 16.33 10.40
N ARG A 93 -6.35 17.47 11.06
CA ARG A 93 -6.12 18.81 10.47
C ARG A 93 -4.65 19.08 10.19
N LYS A 94 -3.75 18.72 11.11
CA LYS A 94 -2.29 18.84 10.95
C LYS A 94 -1.80 18.16 9.65
N HIS A 95 -2.40 17.02 9.31
CA HIS A 95 -2.04 16.22 8.14
C HIS A 95 -2.96 16.43 6.92
N GLY A 96 -3.83 17.44 6.94
CA GLY A 96 -4.71 17.78 5.82
C GLY A 96 -5.80 16.73 5.50
N ARG A 97 -6.17 15.88 6.47
CA ARG A 97 -7.20 14.84 6.32
C ARG A 97 -8.61 15.30 6.73
N MET A 98 -8.72 16.53 7.23
CA MET A 98 -9.97 17.16 7.61
C MET A 98 -9.83 18.67 7.29
N PRO A 99 -10.80 19.27 6.56
CA PRO A 99 -10.79 20.70 6.27
C PRO A 99 -10.98 21.56 7.52
#